data_AF-A0A497TDP2-F1
#
_entry.id   AF-A0A497TDP2-F1
#
_cell.length_a   1.000
_cell.length_b   1.000
_cell.length_c   1.000
_cell.angle_alpha   90.00
_cell.angle_beta   90.00
_cell.angle_gamma   90.00
#
_symmetry.space_group_name_H-M   'P 1'
#
loop_
_entity.id
_entity.type
_entity.pdbx_description
1 polymer ?
#
loop_
_entity_poly.entity_id
_entity_poly.type
_entity_poly.pdbx_seq_one_letter_code
_entity_poly.pdbx_strand_id
1 'polypeptide(L)'
;MLTKEGLKKEFEKNWKKHYEVELFREKGFIRKKCPNCGKNFWTLDPDRKLCGDPPCENYGFIGKTITKGKWDYIETWKQFEKFFVKEGHTSIPRYPVIDRWRPDLFFTIASIQDFQRLDQGNMVFEYPANPLVVPQVCLRFNDISNVGVTGRHHTSFIMSGQHAFGYPKEGYFKDRCMELNFGFLHRVMGIPETEITYIEDLWTMPDFSAFGPSIEAFSKGLELVNHVFMQ
;
A
#
# COMPACT_ATOMS: atom_id res chain seq x y z
N MET A 1 -6.62 4.87 -26.27
CA MET A 1 -5.95 5.51 -25.11
C MET A 1 -6.00 4.53 -23.95
N LEU A 2 -4.90 4.39 -23.20
CA LEU A 2 -4.90 3.63 -21.96
C LEU A 2 -5.84 4.30 -20.96
N THR A 3 -6.75 3.54 -20.36
CA THR A 3 -7.60 4.01 -19.28
C THR A 3 -7.37 3.13 -18.06
N LYS A 4 -7.51 3.69 -16.86
CA LYS A 4 -7.40 2.95 -15.61
C LYS A 4 -8.36 1.75 -15.58
N GLU A 5 -9.58 1.94 -16.04
CA GLU A 5 -10.60 0.88 -16.13
C GLU A 5 -10.23 -0.22 -17.14
N GLY A 6 -9.64 0.15 -18.29
CA GLY A 6 -9.15 -0.81 -19.28
C GLY A 6 -8.06 -1.70 -18.72
N LEU A 7 -7.04 -1.10 -18.11
CA LEU A 7 -5.93 -1.81 -17.45
C LEU A 7 -6.41 -2.71 -16.32
N LYS A 8 -7.37 -2.23 -15.51
CA LYS A 8 -7.95 -3.02 -14.42
C LYS A 8 -8.62 -4.29 -14.94
N LYS A 9 -9.38 -4.20 -16.04
CA LYS A 9 -10.00 -5.37 -16.70
C LYS A 9 -8.95 -6.33 -17.26
N GLU A 10 -7.83 -5.83 -17.77
CA GLU A 10 -6.74 -6.69 -18.26
C GLU A 10 -6.06 -7.47 -17.13
N PHE A 11 -5.74 -6.80 -16.02
CA PHE A 11 -5.16 -7.48 -14.86
C PHE A 11 -6.14 -8.46 -14.20
N GLU A 12 -7.44 -8.16 -14.21
CA GLU A 12 -8.47 -9.09 -13.72
C GLU A 12 -8.54 -10.39 -14.55
N LYS A 13 -8.37 -10.32 -15.87
CA LYS A 13 -8.35 -11.54 -16.72
C LYS A 13 -7.22 -12.50 -16.32
N ASN A 14 -6.07 -11.96 -15.94
CA ASN A 14 -4.88 -12.71 -15.52
C ASN A 14 -4.62 -12.58 -14.01
N TRP A 15 -5.67 -12.57 -13.20
CA TRP A 15 -5.58 -12.25 -11.77
C TRP A 15 -4.58 -13.12 -11.00
N LYS A 16 -4.41 -14.41 -11.35
CA LYS A 16 -3.42 -15.30 -10.72
C LYS A 16 -2.00 -14.76 -10.85
N LYS A 17 -1.67 -14.17 -12.00
CA LYS A 17 -0.36 -13.56 -12.23
C LYS A 17 -0.20 -12.27 -11.42
N HIS A 18 -1.23 -11.43 -11.39
CA HIS A 18 -1.13 -10.06 -10.89
C HIS A 18 -1.44 -9.89 -9.40
N TYR A 19 -2.34 -10.70 -8.84
CA TYR A 19 -2.85 -10.52 -7.48
C TYR A 19 -2.67 -11.74 -6.56
N GLU A 20 -2.52 -12.95 -7.11
CA GLU A 20 -2.23 -14.12 -6.27
C GLU A 20 -0.75 -14.13 -5.84
N VAL A 21 -0.52 -14.30 -4.54
CA VAL A 21 0.80 -14.37 -3.90
C VAL A 21 0.92 -15.63 -3.04
N GLU A 22 2.15 -16.04 -2.72
CA GLU A 22 2.45 -17.20 -1.88
C GLU A 22 1.73 -17.14 -0.54
N LEU A 23 1.74 -15.99 0.12
CA LEU A 23 1.02 -15.75 1.37
C LEU A 23 -0.45 -16.20 1.29
N PHE A 24 -1.14 -15.89 0.18
CA PHE A 24 -2.55 -16.25 0.02
C PHE A 24 -2.73 -17.76 -0.11
N ARG A 25 -1.85 -18.42 -0.85
CA ARG A 25 -1.88 -19.89 -1.03
C ARG A 25 -1.58 -20.61 0.29
N GLU A 26 -0.53 -20.19 0.99
CA GLU A 26 -0.06 -20.84 2.22
C GLU A 26 -1.04 -20.68 3.38
N LYS A 27 -1.64 -19.49 3.53
CA LYS A 27 -2.61 -19.21 4.59
C LYS A 27 -4.04 -19.64 4.26
N GLY A 28 -4.33 -19.94 3.00
CA GLY A 28 -5.67 -20.33 2.56
C GLY A 28 -6.64 -19.16 2.40
N PHE A 29 -6.15 -17.99 1.95
CA PHE A 29 -7.02 -16.88 1.59
C PHE A 29 -7.93 -17.25 0.42
N ILE A 30 -9.21 -16.91 0.56
CA ILE A 30 -10.24 -17.17 -0.44
C ILE A 30 -10.49 -15.89 -1.22
N ARG A 31 -10.32 -15.96 -2.55
CA ARG A 31 -10.71 -14.88 -3.45
C ARG A 31 -12.22 -14.83 -3.61
N LYS A 32 -12.81 -13.66 -3.38
CA LYS A 32 -14.25 -13.39 -3.49
C LYS A 32 -14.50 -12.12 -4.27
N LYS A 33 -15.76 -11.92 -4.70
CA LYS A 33 -16.22 -10.69 -5.34
C LYS A 33 -17.24 -10.00 -4.43
N CYS A 34 -17.00 -8.74 -4.09
CA CYS A 34 -17.91 -7.98 -3.25
C CYS A 34 -19.22 -7.71 -4.01
N PRO A 35 -20.40 -8.06 -3.45
CA PRO A 35 -21.67 -7.86 -4.12
C PRO A 35 -22.07 -6.37 -4.21
N ASN A 36 -21.50 -5.51 -3.36
CA ASN A 36 -21.84 -4.09 -3.32
C ASN A 36 -21.05 -3.25 -4.34
N CYS A 37 -19.72 -3.37 -4.36
CA CYS A 37 -18.86 -2.57 -5.24
C CYS A 37 -18.28 -3.34 -6.43
N GLY A 38 -18.46 -4.66 -6.49
CA GLY A 38 -17.92 -5.50 -7.55
C GLY A 38 -16.40 -5.71 -7.51
N LYS A 39 -15.66 -5.10 -6.57
CA LYS A 39 -14.22 -5.33 -6.39
C LYS A 39 -13.96 -6.79 -5.98
N ASN A 40 -12.87 -7.36 -6.50
CA ASN A 40 -12.36 -8.64 -6.02
C ASN A 40 -11.54 -8.42 -4.75
N PHE A 41 -11.65 -9.33 -3.79
CA PHE A 41 -10.93 -9.26 -2.53
C PHE A 41 -10.60 -10.65 -2.00
N TRP A 42 -9.67 -10.71 -1.05
CA TRP A 42 -9.16 -11.91 -0.42
C TRP A 42 -9.45 -11.87 1.08
N THR A 43 -9.89 -12.99 1.63
CA THR A 43 -10.26 -13.12 3.05
C THR A 43 -9.98 -14.53 3.56
N LEU A 44 -9.61 -14.67 4.84
CA LEU A 44 -9.58 -15.96 5.52
C LEU A 44 -10.96 -16.39 6.04
N ASP A 45 -11.90 -15.46 6.18
CA ASP A 45 -13.27 -15.73 6.61
C ASP A 45 -14.12 -16.28 5.43
N PRO A 46 -14.58 -17.55 5.49
CA PRO A 46 -15.41 -18.16 4.45
C PRO A 46 -16.82 -17.59 4.39
N ASP A 47 -17.31 -16.94 5.44
CA ASP A 47 -18.66 -16.36 5.51
C ASP A 47 -18.67 -14.88 5.12
N ARG A 48 -17.50 -14.21 5.10
CA ARG A 48 -17.39 -12.80 4.71
C ARG A 48 -17.88 -12.56 3.28
N LYS A 49 -18.81 -11.61 3.13
CA LYS A 49 -19.39 -11.21 1.83
C LYS A 49 -18.86 -9.87 1.30
N LEU A 50 -18.44 -8.97 2.18
CA LEU A 50 -18.08 -7.58 1.86
C LEU A 50 -16.55 -7.39 1.92
N CYS A 51 -16.02 -6.49 1.09
CA CYS A 51 -14.58 -6.32 0.92
C CYS A 51 -13.86 -5.62 2.08
N GLY A 52 -14.59 -4.89 2.92
CA GLY A 52 -14.00 -4.12 4.04
C GLY A 52 -13.66 -2.66 3.73
N ASP A 53 -13.98 -2.17 2.53
CA ASP A 53 -13.78 -0.77 2.13
C ASP A 53 -15.09 0.02 2.21
N PRO A 54 -15.14 1.21 2.83
CA PRO A 54 -16.31 2.09 2.78
C PRO A 54 -16.66 2.48 1.33
N PRO A 55 -17.95 2.44 0.93
CA PRO A 55 -19.14 2.33 1.77
C PRO A 55 -19.63 0.89 2.03
N CYS A 56 -18.88 -0.13 1.62
CA CYS A 56 -19.29 -1.53 1.83
C CYS A 56 -19.26 -1.94 3.30
N GLU A 57 -18.37 -1.35 4.10
CA GLU A 57 -18.25 -1.63 5.53
C GLU A 57 -18.00 -0.31 6.30
N ASN A 58 -18.60 -0.21 7.49
CA ASN A 58 -18.37 0.91 8.40
C ASN A 58 -17.16 0.63 9.31
N TYR A 59 -16.66 1.67 9.97
CA TYR A 59 -15.54 1.52 10.90
C TYR A 59 -15.90 0.69 12.14
N GLY A 60 -15.26 -0.47 12.28
CA GLY A 60 -15.45 -1.38 13.40
C GLY A 60 -14.46 -1.17 14.56
N PHE A 61 -13.44 -0.32 14.38
CA PHE A 61 -12.36 -0.09 15.36
C PHE A 61 -12.64 1.07 16.32
N ILE A 62 -13.63 1.91 16.05
CA ILE A 62 -13.96 3.06 16.90
C ILE A 62 -14.52 2.55 18.23
N GLY A 63 -13.85 2.89 19.34
CA GLY A 63 -14.16 2.37 20.67
C GLY A 63 -13.71 0.93 20.92
N LYS A 64 -13.08 0.26 19.94
CA LYS A 64 -12.62 -1.13 20.04
C LYS A 64 -11.21 -1.29 19.45
N THR A 65 -10.21 -1.33 20.30
CA THR A 65 -8.82 -1.54 19.88
C THR A 65 -8.64 -2.97 19.35
N ILE A 66 -8.15 -3.10 18.12
CA ILE A 66 -7.81 -4.39 17.48
C ILE A 66 -6.31 -4.70 17.49
N THR A 67 -5.48 -3.71 17.84
CA THR A 67 -4.02 -3.83 17.88
C THR A 67 -3.52 -4.20 19.27
N LYS A 68 -2.30 -4.76 19.33
CA LYS A 68 -1.54 -4.94 20.56
C LYS A 68 -0.96 -3.59 21.02
N GLY A 69 -1.81 -2.80 21.68
CA GLY A 69 -1.44 -1.53 22.28
C GLY A 69 -1.87 -0.31 21.48
N LYS A 70 -1.54 0.86 22.02
CA LYS A 70 -1.85 2.18 21.46
C LYS A 70 -0.53 2.88 21.15
N TRP A 71 -0.31 3.20 19.89
CA TRP A 71 0.89 3.90 19.44
C TRP A 71 0.50 5.28 18.91
N ASP A 72 1.34 6.27 19.18
CA ASP A 72 1.31 7.51 18.44
C ASP A 72 2.08 7.36 17.12
N TYR A 73 2.23 8.45 16.36
CA TYR A 73 2.93 8.41 15.08
C TYR A 73 4.44 8.15 15.22
N ILE A 74 5.06 8.53 16.35
CA ILE A 74 6.49 8.32 16.60
C ILE A 74 6.72 6.84 16.88
N GLU A 75 5.94 6.26 17.77
CA GLU A 75 6.05 4.86 18.14
C GLU A 75 5.67 3.95 16.97
N THR A 76 4.66 4.33 16.17
CA THR A 76 4.31 3.61 14.94
C THR A 76 5.51 3.52 14.00
N TRP A 77 6.22 4.63 13.76
CA TRP A 77 7.43 4.63 12.95
C TRP A 77 8.54 3.76 13.56
N LYS A 78 8.80 3.89 14.87
CA LYS A 78 9.85 3.07 15.54
C LYS A 78 9.61 1.57 15.42
N GLN A 79 8.36 1.13 15.58
CA GLN A 79 8.02 -0.28 15.42
C GLN A 79 8.15 -0.73 13.96
N PHE A 80 7.73 0.10 13.02
CA PHE A 80 7.90 -0.14 11.58
C PHE A 80 9.38 -0.26 11.21
N GLU A 81 10.17 0.76 11.51
CA GLU A 81 11.62 0.81 11.28
C GLU A 81 12.32 -0.40 11.90
N LYS A 82 12.07 -0.68 13.18
CA LYS A 82 12.68 -1.83 13.88
C LYS A 82 12.37 -3.16 13.21
N PHE A 83 11.13 -3.36 12.76
CA PHE A 83 10.73 -4.58 12.07
C PHE A 83 11.46 -4.72 10.74
N PHE A 84 11.39 -3.71 9.87
CA PHE A 84 11.98 -3.81 8.53
C PHE A 84 13.50 -3.81 8.53
N VAL A 85 14.16 -3.07 9.44
CA VAL A 85 15.63 -3.16 9.61
C VAL A 85 16.06 -4.57 9.98
N LYS A 86 15.31 -5.25 10.85
CA LYS A 86 15.57 -6.66 11.18
C LYS A 86 15.39 -7.60 9.98
N GLU A 87 14.50 -7.26 9.05
CA GLU A 87 14.24 -8.01 7.82
C GLU A 87 15.18 -7.63 6.66
N GLY A 88 16.21 -6.82 6.92
CA GLY A 88 17.28 -6.49 5.98
C GLY A 88 17.12 -5.16 5.25
N HIS A 89 16.14 -4.33 5.61
CA HIS A 89 15.96 -3.00 5.01
C HIS A 89 16.92 -1.99 5.61
N THR A 90 17.38 -1.06 4.78
CA THR A 90 18.08 0.14 5.27
C THR A 90 17.05 1.21 5.64
N SER A 91 17.07 1.69 6.88
CA SER A 91 16.28 2.87 7.26
C SER A 91 16.98 4.14 6.76
N ILE A 92 16.23 4.99 6.08
CA ILE A 92 16.75 6.25 5.51
C ILE A 92 15.95 7.45 6.02
N PRO A 93 16.56 8.65 6.08
CA PRO A 93 15.85 9.86 6.45
C PRO A 93 14.81 10.23 5.39
N ARG A 94 13.75 10.91 5.83
CA ARG A 94 12.74 11.49 4.92
C ARG A 94 13.34 12.54 3.99
N TYR A 95 12.71 12.69 2.84
CA TYR A 95 12.96 13.77 1.90
C TYR A 95 12.13 15.02 2.27
N PRO A 96 12.44 16.20 1.68
CA PRO A 96 11.59 17.38 1.76
C PRO A 96 10.19 17.11 1.19
N VAL A 97 9.19 17.86 1.65
CA VAL A 97 7.81 17.80 1.09
C VAL A 97 7.66 18.54 -0.23
N ILE A 98 8.63 19.41 -0.55
CA ILE A 98 8.73 20.10 -1.84
C ILE A 98 9.59 19.23 -2.73
N ASP A 99 9.06 18.84 -3.87
CA ASP A 99 9.81 18.03 -4.82
C ASP A 99 10.87 18.91 -5.50
N ARG A 100 12.15 18.55 -5.30
CA ARG A 100 13.31 19.28 -5.85
C ARG A 100 13.99 18.52 -6.99
N TRP A 101 13.56 17.29 -7.25
CA TRP A 101 14.22 16.37 -8.17
C TRP A 101 13.30 15.95 -9.33
N ARG A 102 11.99 16.20 -9.23
CA ARG A 102 11.01 16.05 -10.31
C ARG A 102 10.43 17.41 -10.71
N PRO A 103 10.72 17.92 -11.91
CA PRO A 103 10.23 19.23 -12.36
C PRO A 103 8.72 19.25 -12.66
N ASP A 104 8.10 18.08 -12.80
CA ASP A 104 6.67 17.90 -13.09
C ASP A 104 5.80 17.80 -11.83
N LEU A 105 6.41 17.83 -10.63
CA LEU A 105 5.73 17.74 -9.34
C LEU A 105 6.07 18.95 -8.48
N PHE A 106 5.08 19.48 -7.76
CA PHE A 106 5.31 20.54 -6.76
C PHE A 106 5.61 19.97 -5.37
N PHE A 107 4.89 18.91 -5.00
CA PHE A 107 4.94 18.31 -3.67
C PHE A 107 5.07 16.79 -3.74
N THR A 108 5.74 16.21 -2.75
CA THR A 108 5.80 14.76 -2.55
C THR A 108 4.42 14.25 -2.11
N ILE A 109 3.74 13.48 -2.95
CA ILE A 109 2.40 12.92 -2.68
C ILE A 109 2.45 11.42 -2.27
N ALA A 110 3.59 10.77 -2.46
CA ALA A 110 3.85 9.37 -2.12
C ALA A 110 5.35 9.16 -1.88
N SER A 111 5.71 8.23 -0.98
CA SER A 111 7.11 7.93 -0.64
C SER A 111 7.92 7.39 -1.83
N ILE A 112 7.29 6.77 -2.83
CA ILE A 112 8.00 6.30 -4.04
C ILE A 112 8.58 7.47 -4.85
N GLN A 113 8.01 8.67 -4.74
CA GLN A 113 8.44 9.82 -5.53
C GLN A 113 9.84 10.30 -5.15
N ASP A 114 10.27 10.06 -3.91
CA ASP A 114 11.62 10.36 -3.41
C ASP A 114 12.72 9.75 -4.32
N PHE A 115 12.41 8.60 -4.92
CA PHE A 115 13.35 7.82 -5.73
C PHE A 115 13.12 7.94 -7.23
N GLN A 116 12.05 8.61 -7.66
CA GLN A 116 11.76 8.74 -9.08
C GLN A 116 12.53 9.90 -9.71
N ARG A 117 13.01 9.72 -10.94
CA ARG A 117 13.64 10.75 -11.78
C ARG A 117 13.09 10.66 -13.20
N LEU A 118 13.25 11.75 -13.95
CA LEU A 118 13.01 11.78 -15.38
C LEU A 118 14.34 11.88 -16.12
N ASP A 119 14.70 10.83 -16.84
CA ASP A 119 15.87 10.83 -17.73
C ASP A 119 15.40 10.68 -19.18
N GLN A 120 15.63 11.72 -19.99
CA GLN A 120 15.19 11.80 -21.39
C GLN A 120 13.70 11.46 -21.61
N GLY A 121 12.85 11.82 -20.64
CA GLY A 121 11.40 11.54 -20.67
C GLY A 121 11.00 10.14 -20.18
N ASN A 122 11.96 9.31 -19.77
CA ASN A 122 11.70 8.02 -19.16
C ASN A 122 11.79 8.11 -17.63
N MET A 123 10.93 7.35 -16.96
CA MET A 123 11.01 7.18 -15.51
C MET A 123 12.20 6.30 -15.16
N VAL A 124 13.12 6.83 -14.34
CA VAL A 124 14.23 6.05 -13.76
C VAL A 124 14.22 6.17 -12.24
N PHE A 125 14.89 5.24 -11.56
CA PHE A 125 14.90 5.16 -10.11
C PHE A 125 16.31 5.38 -9.56
N GLU A 126 16.46 6.35 -8.65
CA GLU A 126 17.66 6.62 -7.88
C GLU A 126 17.37 6.45 -6.40
N TYR A 127 18.04 5.49 -5.75
CA TYR A 127 17.80 5.14 -4.36
C TYR A 127 19.12 4.91 -3.61
N PRO A 128 19.21 5.32 -2.33
CA PRO A 128 20.45 5.21 -1.54
C PRO A 128 20.74 3.79 -1.03
N ALA A 129 19.74 2.90 -1.04
CA ALA A 129 19.84 1.52 -0.58
C ALA A 129 18.74 0.66 -1.20
N ASN A 130 18.90 -0.67 -1.19
CA ASN A 130 17.90 -1.60 -1.71
C ASN A 130 17.99 -2.94 -0.94
N PRO A 131 16.93 -3.36 -0.19
CA PRO A 131 15.67 -2.65 0.05
C PRO A 131 15.80 -1.56 1.12
N LEU A 132 14.84 -0.64 1.18
CA LEU A 132 14.84 0.48 2.14
C LEU A 132 13.48 0.76 2.77
N VAL A 133 13.49 1.50 3.88
CA VAL A 133 12.30 2.10 4.51
C VAL A 133 12.48 3.60 4.77
N VAL A 134 11.40 4.37 4.61
CA VAL A 134 11.41 5.84 4.77
C VAL A 134 10.12 6.37 5.44
N PRO A 135 10.20 7.30 6.41
CA PRO A 135 9.03 7.95 7.01
C PRO A 135 8.65 9.22 6.23
N GLN A 136 8.28 9.08 4.96
CA GLN A 136 8.09 10.24 4.09
C GLN A 136 6.84 11.04 4.49
N VAL A 137 6.99 12.35 4.66
CA VAL A 137 5.85 13.25 4.84
C VAL A 137 5.30 13.59 3.46
N CYS A 138 4.01 13.29 3.24
CA CYS A 138 3.35 13.52 1.96
C CYS A 138 2.28 14.61 2.07
N LEU A 139 2.11 15.38 1.01
CA LEU A 139 1.05 16.38 0.86
C LEU A 139 0.08 15.98 -0.25
N ARG A 140 -1.22 15.92 0.04
CA ARG A 140 -2.27 15.63 -0.96
C ARG A 140 -3.40 16.65 -0.86
N PHE A 141 -3.65 17.34 -1.96
CA PHE A 141 -4.70 18.36 -2.05
C PHE A 141 -5.91 17.92 -2.87
N ASN A 142 -5.80 16.82 -3.61
CA ASN A 142 -6.91 16.27 -4.41
C ASN A 142 -8.10 15.84 -3.53
N ASP A 143 -7.82 15.43 -2.29
CA ASP A 143 -8.82 14.94 -1.34
C ASP A 143 -9.28 16.01 -0.33
N ILE A 144 -8.99 17.29 -0.58
CA ILE A 144 -9.23 18.37 0.39
C ILE A 144 -10.70 18.49 0.81
N SER A 145 -11.64 18.22 -0.11
CA SER A 145 -13.08 18.23 0.18
C SER A 145 -13.51 17.13 1.16
N ASN A 146 -12.70 16.07 1.32
CA ASN A 146 -12.97 14.95 2.22
C ASN A 146 -12.34 15.15 3.61
N VAL A 147 -11.40 16.09 3.76
CA VAL A 147 -10.67 16.34 5.00
C VAL A 147 -11.62 16.90 6.05
N GLY A 148 -11.67 16.26 7.22
CA GLY A 148 -12.63 16.59 8.29
C GLY A 148 -14.05 16.04 8.08
N VAL A 149 -14.38 15.54 6.89
CA VAL A 149 -15.70 14.96 6.58
C VAL A 149 -15.72 13.46 6.80
N THR A 150 -14.72 12.73 6.31
CA THR A 150 -14.70 11.25 6.39
C THR A 150 -13.98 10.70 7.63
N GLY A 151 -13.28 11.56 8.38
CA GLY A 151 -12.46 11.18 9.54
C GLY A 151 -11.16 10.42 9.23
N ARG A 152 -10.86 10.13 7.95
CA ARG A 152 -9.63 9.41 7.52
C ARG A 152 -8.72 10.17 6.55
N HIS A 153 -9.21 11.24 5.92
CA HIS A 153 -8.42 12.01 4.95
C HIS A 153 -7.69 13.16 5.63
N HIS A 154 -6.43 13.34 5.24
CA HIS A 154 -5.55 14.42 5.68
C HIS A 154 -4.90 15.08 4.47
N THR A 155 -4.64 16.38 4.55
CA THR A 155 -3.79 17.06 3.56
C THR A 155 -2.32 16.72 3.73
N SER A 156 -1.88 16.40 4.96
CA SER A 156 -0.52 15.99 5.28
C SER A 156 -0.55 14.73 6.13
N PHE A 157 0.27 13.74 5.77
CA PHE A 157 0.40 12.49 6.52
C PHE A 157 1.78 11.88 6.32
N ILE A 158 2.17 10.95 7.20
CA ILE A 158 3.41 10.18 7.05
C ILE A 158 3.08 8.89 6.31
N MET A 159 3.64 8.73 5.12
CA MET A 159 3.63 7.47 4.39
C MET A 159 4.90 6.71 4.75
N SER A 160 4.77 5.71 5.63
CA SER A 160 5.87 4.77 5.92
C SER A 160 6.10 3.90 4.68
N GLY A 161 7.07 4.28 3.85
CA GLY A 161 7.39 3.60 2.60
C GLY A 161 8.31 2.42 2.85
N GLN A 162 7.91 1.24 2.39
CA GLN A 162 8.79 0.09 2.21
C GLN A 162 9.01 -0.09 0.71
N HIS A 163 10.27 -0.05 0.28
CA HIS A 163 10.62 -0.10 -1.14
C HIS A 163 11.69 -1.16 -1.41
N ALA A 164 11.55 -1.84 -2.53
CA ALA A 164 12.52 -2.75 -3.10
C ALA A 164 12.52 -2.55 -4.63
N PHE A 165 13.70 -2.51 -5.23
CA PHE A 165 13.90 -2.16 -6.63
C PHE A 165 14.64 -3.27 -7.38
N GLY A 166 14.52 -3.29 -8.71
CA GLY A 166 15.40 -4.06 -9.60
C GLY A 166 15.19 -5.58 -9.66
N TYR A 167 14.06 -6.10 -9.18
CA TYR A 167 13.72 -7.52 -9.31
C TYR A 167 13.66 -7.93 -10.80
N PRO A 168 14.18 -9.12 -11.20
CA PRO A 168 14.74 -10.20 -10.38
C PRO A 168 16.25 -10.12 -10.11
N LYS A 169 16.92 -9.05 -10.55
CA LYS A 169 18.38 -8.92 -10.39
C LYS A 169 18.76 -8.55 -8.97
N GLU A 170 17.95 -7.73 -8.31
CA GLU A 170 18.14 -7.24 -6.95
C GLU A 170 16.77 -7.00 -6.29
N GLY A 171 16.76 -6.78 -4.98
CA GLY A 171 15.53 -6.58 -4.22
C GLY A 171 14.59 -7.79 -4.28
N TYR A 172 13.31 -7.54 -4.05
CA TYR A 172 12.27 -8.55 -4.07
C TYR A 172 10.98 -8.00 -4.70
N PHE A 173 10.04 -8.89 -5.00
CA PHE A 173 8.77 -8.53 -5.62
C PHE A 173 7.57 -8.87 -4.72
N LYS A 174 6.42 -9.18 -5.34
CA LYS A 174 5.12 -9.26 -4.67
C LYS A 174 5.06 -10.23 -3.48
N ASP A 175 5.63 -11.43 -3.58
CA ASP A 175 5.46 -12.46 -2.56
C ASP A 175 6.11 -12.05 -1.23
N ARG A 176 7.39 -11.63 -1.29
CA ARG A 176 8.11 -11.12 -0.12
C ARG A 176 7.53 -9.79 0.40
N CYS A 177 7.09 -8.90 -0.49
CA CYS A 177 6.44 -7.64 -0.09
C CYS A 177 5.17 -7.91 0.75
N MET A 178 4.33 -8.82 0.29
CA MET A 178 3.09 -9.19 0.98
C MET A 178 3.36 -9.90 2.31
N GLU A 179 4.33 -10.83 2.33
CA GLU A 179 4.74 -11.55 3.54
C GLU A 179 5.21 -10.60 4.65
N LEU A 180 6.05 -9.63 4.30
CA LEU A 180 6.60 -8.65 5.24
C LEU A 180 5.51 -7.75 5.83
N ASN A 181 4.68 -7.15 4.98
CA ASN A 181 3.60 -6.27 5.43
C ASN A 181 2.55 -7.02 6.25
N PHE A 182 2.17 -8.25 5.84
CA PHE A 182 1.34 -9.12 6.68
C PHE A 182 2.01 -9.42 8.03
N GLY A 183 3.31 -9.69 8.02
CA GLY A 183 4.11 -9.89 9.23
C GLY A 183 4.06 -8.70 10.18
N PHE A 184 4.18 -7.48 9.66
CA PHE A 184 4.04 -6.26 10.45
C PHE A 184 2.62 -6.12 11.03
N LEU A 185 1.57 -6.21 10.20
CA LEU A 185 0.18 -6.08 10.65
C LEU A 185 -0.22 -7.15 11.68
N HIS A 186 0.14 -8.40 11.45
CA HIS A 186 -0.28 -9.50 12.31
C HIS A 186 0.65 -9.69 13.52
N ARG A 187 1.97 -9.80 13.31
CA ARG A 187 2.91 -10.16 14.38
C ARG A 187 3.30 -8.95 15.23
N VAL A 188 3.49 -7.78 14.62
CA VAL A 188 3.94 -6.56 15.31
C VAL A 188 2.75 -5.76 15.82
N MET A 189 1.80 -5.39 14.94
CA MET A 189 0.59 -4.66 15.36
C MET A 189 -0.44 -5.55 16.07
N GLY A 190 -0.37 -6.87 15.90
CA GLY A 190 -1.24 -7.80 16.62
C GLY A 190 -2.65 -7.95 16.06
N ILE A 191 -2.89 -7.49 14.83
CA ILE A 191 -4.20 -7.61 14.19
C ILE A 191 -4.46 -9.10 13.90
N PRO A 192 -5.61 -9.68 14.31
CA PRO A 192 -5.95 -11.06 13.97
C PRO A 192 -5.93 -11.27 12.45
N GLU A 193 -5.37 -12.38 11.97
CA GLU A 193 -5.26 -12.63 10.53
C GLU A 193 -6.62 -12.68 9.82
N THR A 194 -7.66 -13.17 10.51
CA THR A 194 -9.05 -13.21 10.02
C THR A 194 -9.68 -11.82 9.86
N GLU A 195 -9.10 -10.79 10.48
CA GLU A 195 -9.56 -9.40 10.39
C GLU A 195 -8.84 -8.61 9.30
N ILE A 196 -7.86 -9.22 8.60
CA ILE A 196 -7.14 -8.60 7.49
C ILE A 196 -7.76 -9.08 6.18
N THR A 197 -8.26 -8.14 5.38
CA THR A 197 -8.67 -8.42 4.00
C THR A 197 -7.78 -7.70 3.01
N TYR A 198 -7.72 -8.22 1.79
CA TYR A 198 -6.94 -7.63 0.73
C TYR A 198 -7.82 -7.35 -0.48
N ILE A 199 -7.86 -6.11 -0.97
CA ILE A 199 -8.66 -5.71 -2.13
C ILE A 199 -7.74 -5.57 -3.33
N GLU A 200 -8.16 -6.12 -4.47
CA GLU A 200 -7.47 -5.95 -5.75
C GLU A 200 -7.82 -4.59 -6.36
N ASP A 201 -6.80 -3.78 -6.65
CA ASP A 201 -6.95 -2.53 -7.38
C ASP A 201 -5.80 -2.30 -8.37
N LEU A 202 -5.81 -1.11 -8.98
CA LEU A 202 -4.79 -0.65 -9.91
C LEU A 202 -4.31 0.72 -9.44
N TRP A 203 -2.99 0.87 -9.36
CA TRP A 203 -2.35 2.16 -9.15
C TRP A 203 -1.78 2.69 -10.46
N THR A 204 -1.92 3.99 -10.70
CA THR A 204 -1.38 4.69 -11.87
C THR A 204 -0.92 6.08 -11.46
N MET A 205 0.16 6.56 -12.08
CA MET A 205 0.42 7.99 -12.17
C MET A 205 -0.67 8.68 -13.01
N PRO A 206 -0.94 9.99 -12.83
CA PRO A 206 -1.95 10.71 -13.62
C PRO A 206 -1.71 10.65 -15.13
N ASP A 207 -0.44 10.58 -15.53
CA ASP A 207 0.02 10.52 -16.92
C ASP A 207 0.31 9.09 -17.42
N PHE A 208 0.04 8.06 -16.59
CA PHE A 208 0.35 6.65 -16.86
C PHE A 208 1.85 6.36 -17.11
N SER A 209 2.76 7.26 -16.73
CA SER A 209 4.22 7.04 -16.82
C SER A 209 4.70 5.85 -15.96
N ALA A 210 3.96 5.56 -14.89
CA ALA A 210 4.10 4.36 -14.10
C ALA A 210 2.71 3.84 -13.68
N PHE A 211 2.55 2.52 -13.69
CA PHE A 211 1.34 1.87 -13.21
C PHE A 211 1.65 0.43 -12.76
N GLY A 212 0.74 -0.18 -12.02
CA GLY A 212 0.88 -1.56 -11.61
C GLY A 212 -0.33 -2.07 -10.82
N PRO A 213 -0.58 -3.39 -10.82
CA PRO A 213 -1.58 -3.96 -9.94
C PRO A 213 -1.26 -3.58 -8.49
N SER A 214 -2.30 -3.26 -7.73
CA SER A 214 -2.18 -2.98 -6.32
C SER A 214 -3.05 -3.92 -5.47
N ILE A 215 -2.56 -4.21 -4.27
CA ILE A 215 -3.27 -4.99 -3.27
C ILE A 215 -3.38 -4.14 -2.00
N GLU A 216 -4.59 -3.77 -1.64
CA GLU A 216 -4.86 -2.89 -0.50
C GLU A 216 -5.28 -3.71 0.72
N ALA A 217 -4.54 -3.62 1.82
CA ALA A 217 -4.86 -4.30 3.07
C ALA A 217 -5.84 -3.47 3.90
N PHE A 218 -6.94 -4.08 4.32
CA PHE A 218 -7.97 -3.47 5.14
C PHE A 218 -8.12 -4.21 6.46
N SER A 219 -8.52 -3.49 7.50
CA SER A 219 -9.08 -4.08 8.72
C SER A 219 -10.16 -3.19 9.31
N LYS A 220 -11.28 -3.79 9.75
CA LYS A 220 -12.42 -3.09 10.37
C LYS A 220 -12.88 -1.83 9.63
N GLY A 221 -12.96 -1.88 8.30
CA GLY A 221 -13.43 -0.75 7.49
C GLY A 221 -12.35 0.28 7.12
N LEU A 222 -11.08 0.09 7.49
CA LEU A 222 -10.00 1.05 7.25
C LEU A 222 -8.90 0.45 6.38
N GLU A 223 -8.50 1.17 5.34
CA GLU A 223 -7.29 0.86 4.55
C GLU A 223 -6.05 1.14 5.41
N LEU A 224 -5.17 0.13 5.53
CA LEU A 224 -3.97 0.21 6.35
C LEU A 224 -2.69 0.30 5.51
N VAL A 225 -2.65 -0.43 4.38
CA VAL A 225 -1.46 -0.55 3.53
C VAL A 225 -1.89 -0.68 2.08
N ASN A 226 -1.17 -0.02 1.16
CA ASN A 226 -1.35 -0.19 -0.28
C ASN A 226 -0.05 -0.75 -0.89
N HIS A 227 -0.10 -1.98 -1.40
CA HIS A 227 1.04 -2.63 -2.05
C HIS A 227 0.93 -2.42 -3.54
N VAL A 228 1.85 -1.65 -4.14
CA VAL A 228 1.86 -1.39 -5.58
C VAL A 228 3.02 -2.14 -6.22
N PHE A 229 2.73 -2.96 -7.24
CA PHE A 229 3.73 -3.69 -7.99
C PHE A 229 3.89 -3.08 -9.38
N MET A 230 4.70 -2.03 -9.47
CA MET A 230 4.96 -1.34 -10.74
C MET A 230 5.50 -2.31 -11.79
N GLN A 231 4.99 -2.20 -13.03
CA GLN A 231 5.39 -3.03 -14.18
C GLN A 231 6.44 -2.37 -15.04
#